data_AF-A0A9D4TYP9-F1
#
_entry.id   AF-A0A9D4TYP9-F1
#
_cell.length_a   1.000
_cell.length_b   1.000
_cell.length_c   1.000
_cell.angle_alpha   90.00
_cell.angle_beta   90.00
_cell.angle_gamma   90.00
#
_symmetry.space_group_name_H-M   'P 1'
#
loop_
_entity.id
_entity.type
_entity.pdbx_description
1 polymer ?
#
loop_
_entity_poly.entity_id
_entity_poly.type
_entity_poly.pdbx_seq_one_letter_code
_entity_poly.pdbx_strand_id
1 'polypeptide(L)'
;MAAAAAIKESLWISKLLSDLHIDSGITTIQADSQSAIKLLKHPVFSMRSKHIDVIYHFARERVARKEVTFTYTKTDHMVADALTKPVPVTKFQFCRAAMGVTSCS
;
A
#
# COMPACT_ATOMS: atom_id res chain seq x y z
N MET A 1 4.90 6.74 6.52
CA MET A 1 3.75 6.36 7.39
C MET A 1 2.72 5.51 6.65
N ALA A 2 2.24 5.88 5.46
CA ALA A 2 1.23 5.09 4.72
C ALA A 2 1.67 3.64 4.38
N ALA A 3 2.88 3.43 3.85
CA ALA A 3 3.35 2.09 3.47
C ALA A 3 3.39 1.10 4.64
N ALA A 4 3.91 1.50 5.81
CA ALA A 4 3.92 0.61 6.98
C ALA A 4 2.51 0.30 7.51
N ALA A 5 1.59 1.26 7.46
CA ALA A 5 0.19 0.99 7.80
C ALA A 5 -0.41 -0.04 6.83
N ALA A 6 -0.27 0.17 5.52
CA ALA A 6 -0.75 -0.77 4.50
C ALA A 6 -0.17 -2.18 4.67
N ILE A 7 1.11 -2.30 5.01
CA ILE A 7 1.74 -3.61 5.28
C ILE A 7 1.14 -4.27 6.52
N LYS A 8 0.97 -3.54 7.63
CA LYS A 8 0.38 -4.10 8.85
C LYS A 8 -1.05 -4.60 8.60
N GLU A 9 -1.88 -3.79 7.96
CA GLU A 9 -3.25 -4.17 7.63
C GLU A 9 -3.28 -5.36 6.67
N SER A 10 -2.42 -5.37 5.64
CA SER A 10 -2.29 -6.50 4.71
C SER A 10 -1.94 -7.80 5.44
N LEU A 11 -0.97 -7.77 6.36
CA LEU A 11 -0.56 -8.95 7.11
C LEU A 11 -1.67 -9.44 8.04
N TRP A 12 -2.40 -8.51 8.66
CA TRP A 12 -3.53 -8.84 9.50
C TRP A 12 -4.66 -9.50 8.70
N ILE A 13 -5.01 -8.95 7.52
CA ILE A 13 -6.01 -9.53 6.62
C ILE A 13 -5.57 -10.92 6.14
N SER A 14 -4.32 -11.09 5.70
CA SER A 14 -3.80 -12.40 5.30
C SER A 14 -3.86 -13.41 6.44
N LYS A 15 -3.57 -12.98 7.68
CA LYS A 15 -3.70 -13.84 8.86
C LYS A 15 -5.15 -14.23 9.12
N LEU A 16 -6.08 -13.28 9.05
CA LEU A 16 -7.51 -13.52 9.21
C LEU A 16 -8.04 -14.49 8.15
N LEU A 17 -7.67 -14.30 6.88
CA LEU A 17 -8.06 -15.20 5.78
C LEU A 17 -7.51 -16.61 6.00
N SER A 18 -6.26 -16.73 6.46
CA SER A 18 -5.67 -18.02 6.83
C SER A 18 -6.43 -18.71 7.96
N ASP A 19 -6.85 -17.96 8.99
CA ASP A 19 -7.65 -18.50 10.10
C ASP A 19 -9.04 -18.97 9.62
N LEU A 20 -9.57 -18.37 8.55
CA LEU A 20 -10.79 -18.80 7.85
C LEU A 20 -10.56 -19.88 6.77
N HIS A 21 -9.33 -20.38 6.64
CA HIS A 21 -8.92 -21.38 5.66
C HIS A 21 -9.07 -20.93 4.20
N ILE A 22 -8.96 -19.62 3.96
CA ILE A 22 -8.95 -19.00 2.63
C ILE A 22 -7.49 -18.69 2.26
N ASP A 23 -7.01 -19.26 1.15
CA ASP A 23 -5.71 -18.90 0.60
C ASP A 23 -5.79 -17.57 -0.14
N SER A 24 -5.07 -16.56 0.36
CA SER A 24 -5.04 -15.21 -0.20
C SER A 24 -3.81 -14.94 -1.08
N GLY A 25 -2.84 -15.87 -1.13
CA GLY A 25 -1.54 -15.62 -1.76
C GLY A 25 -0.78 -14.42 -1.17
N ILE A 26 0.18 -13.90 -1.95
CA ILE A 26 0.99 -12.73 -1.55
C ILE A 26 0.26 -11.43 -1.93
N THR A 27 0.02 -10.57 -0.94
CA THR A 27 -0.66 -9.30 -1.17
C THR A 27 0.24 -8.30 -1.91
N THR A 28 -0.29 -7.72 -2.98
CA THR A 28 0.37 -6.64 -3.74
C THR A 28 -0.18 -5.28 -3.33
N ILE A 29 0.69 -4.42 -2.78
CA ILE A 29 0.36 -3.06 -2.38
C ILE A 29 0.72 -2.10 -3.52
N GLN A 30 -0.22 -1.24 -3.92
CA GLN A 30 0.01 -0.19 -4.91
C GLN A 30 0.57 1.07 -4.24
N ALA A 31 1.55 1.71 -4.90
CA ALA A 31 2.12 2.99 -4.48
C ALA A 31 2.39 3.90 -5.68
N ASP A 32 2.16 5.20 -5.50
CA ASP A 32 2.34 6.22 -6.54
C ASP A 32 3.68 6.97 -6.47
N SER A 33 4.45 6.69 -5.43
CA SER A 33 5.81 7.21 -5.26
C SER A 33 6.82 6.16 -5.71
N GLN A 34 7.39 6.33 -6.90
CA GLN A 34 8.48 5.48 -7.38
C GLN A 34 9.71 5.58 -6.48
N SER A 35 9.98 6.74 -5.88
CA SER A 35 11.06 6.90 -4.91
C SER A 35 10.81 6.08 -3.65
N ALA A 36 9.59 6.05 -3.12
CA ALA A 36 9.24 5.19 -1.99
C ALA A 36 9.39 3.70 -2.33
N ILE A 37 8.94 3.26 -3.50
CA ILE A 37 9.11 1.87 -3.96
C ILE A 37 10.60 1.52 -4.11
N LYS A 38 11.40 2.43 -4.69
CA LYS A 38 12.85 2.23 -4.80
C LYS A 38 13.51 2.12 -3.44
N LEU A 39 13.15 2.95 -2.47
CA LEU A 39 13.66 2.84 -1.10
C LEU A 39 13.28 1.52 -0.41
N LEU A 40 12.13 0.94 -0.76
CA LEU A 40 11.71 -0.38 -0.27
C LEU A 40 12.49 -1.54 -0.92
N LYS A 41 12.99 -1.37 -2.16
CA LYS A 41 13.72 -2.41 -2.89
C LYS A 41 15.24 -2.29 -2.76
N HIS A 42 15.74 -1.06 -2.75
CA HIS A 42 17.16 -0.71 -2.75
C HIS A 42 17.43 0.34 -1.66
N PRO A 43 18.17 -0.02 -0.60
CA PRO A 43 18.51 0.94 0.45
C PRO A 43 19.48 1.98 -0.10
N VAL A 44 19.03 3.22 -0.22
CA VAL A 44 19.92 4.37 -0.42
C VAL A 44 20.16 4.99 0.95
N PHE A 45 21.38 4.88 1.45
CA PHE A 45 21.77 5.50 2.73
C PHE A 45 21.73 7.02 2.58
N SER A 46 20.82 7.67 3.32
CA SER A 46 20.79 9.11 3.53
C SER A 46 20.75 9.34 5.03
N MET A 47 21.69 10.10 5.58
CA MET A 47 21.86 10.36 7.03
C MET A 47 20.70 11.14 7.69
N ARG A 48 19.49 11.17 7.11
CA ARG A 48 18.38 11.99 7.60
C ARG A 48 17.14 11.16 7.95
N SER A 49 16.91 11.07 9.26
CA SER A 49 15.67 10.70 9.97
C SER A 49 15.52 9.24 10.43
N LYS A 50 15.94 8.95 11.67
CA LYS A 50 15.77 7.65 12.36
C LYS A 50 14.33 7.09 12.31
N HIS A 51 13.30 7.92 12.41
CA HIS A 51 11.90 7.46 12.36
C HIS A 51 11.49 6.97 10.97
N ILE A 52 12.08 7.54 9.92
CA ILE A 52 11.91 7.08 8.54
C ILE A 52 12.62 5.73 8.40
N ASP A 53 13.84 5.60 8.91
CA ASP A 53 14.61 4.36 8.83
C ASP A 53 13.91 3.16 9.45
N VAL A 54 13.27 3.30 10.62
CA VAL A 54 12.54 2.18 11.27
C VAL A 54 11.35 1.72 10.42
N ILE A 55 10.56 2.65 9.89
CA ILE A 55 9.39 2.34 9.04
C ILE A 55 9.82 1.67 7.74
N TYR A 56 10.87 2.17 7.11
CA TYR A 56 11.39 1.58 5.87
C TYR A 56 12.10 0.25 6.13
N HIS A 57 12.80 0.08 7.26
CA HIS A 57 13.40 -1.19 7.65
C HIS A 57 12.32 -2.28 7.83
N PHE A 58 11.26 -1.97 8.59
CA PHE A 58 10.12 -2.88 8.74
C PHE A 58 9.54 -3.26 7.38
N ALA A 59 9.24 -2.27 6.54
CA ALA A 59 8.63 -2.52 5.24
C ALA A 59 9.53 -3.34 4.31
N ARG A 60 10.84 -3.07 4.30
CA ARG A 60 11.86 -3.82 3.54
C ARG A 60 11.92 -5.28 3.99
N GLU A 61 11.93 -5.52 5.29
CA GLU A 61 12.00 -6.88 5.84
C GLU A 61 10.82 -7.73 5.37
N ARG A 62 9.60 -7.15 5.39
CA ARG A 62 8.37 -7.84 4.95
C ARG A 62 8.38 -8.15 3.45
N VAL A 63 8.91 -7.22 2.64
CA VAL A 63 9.10 -7.45 1.20
C VAL A 63 10.16 -8.54 0.95
N ALA A 64 11.28 -8.52 1.69
CA ALA A 64 12.35 -9.51 1.55
C ALA A 64 11.89 -10.93 1.93
N ARG A 65 11.01 -11.04 2.94
CA ARG A 65 10.34 -12.30 3.33
C ARG A 65 9.26 -12.75 2.35
N LYS A 66 8.98 -11.97 1.28
CA LYS A 66 7.91 -12.20 0.30
C LYS A 66 6.51 -12.27 0.92
N GLU A 67 6.32 -11.63 2.08
CA GLU A 67 5.00 -11.55 2.74
C GLU A 67 4.09 -10.53 2.04
N VAL A 68 4.70 -9.51 1.42
CA VAL A 68 4.01 -8.46 0.65
C VAL A 68 4.86 -8.05 -0.55
N THR A 69 4.23 -7.55 -1.61
CA THR A 69 4.93 -6.94 -2.75
C THR A 69 4.44 -5.52 -3.00
N PHE A 70 5.25 -4.71 -3.70
CA PHE A 70 4.88 -3.35 -4.09
C PHE A 70 4.92 -3.17 -5.60
N THR A 71 3.87 -2.56 -6.14
CA THR A 71 3.79 -2.15 -7.55
C THR A 71 3.53 -0.66 -7.68
N TYR A 72 4.04 -0.07 -8.77
CA TYR A 72 3.80 1.33 -9.07
C TYR A 72 2.42 1.53 -9.69
N THR A 73 1.72 2.58 -9.30
CA THR A 73 0.48 3.02 -9.91
C THR A 73 0.53 4.54 -10.10
N LYS A 74 0.14 5.04 -11.27
CA LYS A 74 0.14 6.49 -11.52
C LYS A 74 -0.79 7.18 -10.51
N THR A 75 -0.42 8.36 -10.03
CA THR A 75 -1.22 9.14 -9.06
C THR A 75 -2.66 9.36 -9.52
N ASP A 76 -2.90 9.55 -10.82
CA ASP A 76 -4.26 9.70 -11.36
C ASP A 76 -5.13 8.46 -11.16
N HIS A 77 -4.51 7.29 -11.06
CA HIS A 77 -5.17 5.99 -10.87
C HIS A 77 -5.08 5.48 -9.42
N MET A 78 -4.49 6.27 -8.52
CA MET A 78 -4.34 5.88 -7.12
C MET A 78 -5.66 6.02 -6.37
N VAL A 79 -6.40 4.91 -6.26
CA VAL A 79 -7.73 4.87 -5.65
C VAL A 79 -7.74 5.38 -4.21
N ALA A 80 -6.66 5.12 -3.46
CA ALA A 80 -6.48 5.55 -2.09
C ALA A 80 -6.41 7.09 -1.91
N ASP A 81 -6.19 7.85 -2.99
CA ASP A 81 -6.17 9.31 -2.90
C ASP A 81 -7.52 9.87 -2.46
N ALA A 82 -8.63 9.27 -2.88
CA ALA A 82 -9.97 9.69 -2.48
C ALA A 82 -10.22 9.56 -0.96
N LEU A 83 -9.42 8.74 -0.26
CA LEU A 83 -9.52 8.53 1.19
C LEU A 83 -8.56 9.41 1.99
N THR A 84 -7.57 10.03 1.34
CA THR A 84 -6.46 10.72 2.03
C THR A 84 -6.32 12.18 1.67
N LYS A 85 -6.97 12.63 0.58
CA LYS A 85 -6.82 13.98 0.03
C LYS A 85 -8.14 14.46 -0.59
N PRO A 86 -8.38 15.78 -0.66
CA PRO A 86 -9.41 16.32 -1.53
C PRO A 86 -9.02 16.07 -3.00
N VAL A 87 -9.93 15.47 -3.77
CA VAL A 87 -9.74 15.18 -5.20
C VAL A 87 -10.87 15.76 -6.04
N PRO A 88 -10.65 16.09 -7.33
CA PRO A 88 -11.73 16.51 -8.22
C PRO A 88 -12.85 15.48 -8.31
N VAL A 89 -14.09 15.94 -8.57
CA VAL A 89 -15.28 15.08 -8.65
C VAL A 89 -15.10 13.91 -9.61
N THR A 90 -14.45 14.15 -10.76
CA THR A 90 -14.16 13.11 -11.76
C THR A 90 -13.26 12.00 -11.19
N LYS A 91 -12.19 12.37 -10.48
CA LYS A 91 -11.30 11.41 -9.80
C LYS A 91 -12.01 10.71 -8.66
N PHE A 92 -12.83 11.42 -7.88
CA PHE A 92 -13.64 10.80 -6.83
C PHE A 92 -14.59 9.73 -7.38
N GLN A 93 -15.30 10.02 -8.48
CA GLN A 93 -16.19 9.07 -9.13
C GLN A 93 -15.45 7.82 -9.62
N PHE A 94 -14.27 8.00 -10.22
CA PHE A 94 -13.39 6.90 -10.60
C PHE A 94 -12.98 6.05 -9.39
N CYS A 95 -12.45 6.67 -8.34
CA CYS A 95 -12.01 5.95 -7.13
C CYS A 95 -13.18 5.22 -6.47
N ARG A 96 -14.34 5.87 -6.38
CA ARG A 96 -15.56 5.31 -5.79
C ARG A 96 -16.01 4.05 -6.53
N ALA A 97 -16.05 4.10 -7.86
CA ALA A 97 -16.37 2.94 -8.70
C ALA A 97 -15.32 1.83 -8.54
N ALA A 98 -14.03 2.17 -8.53
CA ALA A 98 -12.94 1.21 -8.36
C ALA A 98 -12.93 0.50 -6.98
N MET A 99 -13.46 1.15 -5.94
CA MET A 99 -13.67 0.52 -4.62
C MET A 99 -14.93 -0.36 -4.55
N GLY A 100 -15.75 -0.40 -5.60
CA GLY A 100 -17.05 -1.08 -5.58
C GLY A 100 -18.13 -0.35 -4.79
N VAL A 101 -17.89 0.91 -4.39
CA VAL A 101 -18.87 1.74 -3.67
C VAL A 101 -19.88 2.26 -4.68
N THR A 102 -20.91 1.46 -4.95
CA THR A 102 -22.00 1.80 -5.86
C THR A 102 -23.26 2.10 -5.06
N SER A 103 -24.16 2.91 -5.62
CA SER A 103 -25.49 3.08 -5.04
C SER A 103 -26.23 1.74 -5.09
N CYS A 104 -26.72 1.27 -3.94
CA CYS A 104 -27.62 0.11 -3.90
C CYS A 104 -28.80 0.39 -4.82
N SER A 105 -28.99 -0.49 -5.80
CA SER A 105 -30.15 -0.52 -6.71
C SER A 105 -31.12 -1.58 -6.23
#